data_AF-A0A8S3ZGE0-F1
#
_entry.id   AF-A0A8S3ZGE0-F1
#
_cell.length_a   1.000
_cell.length_b   1.000
_cell.length_c   1.000
_cell.angle_alpha   90.00
_cell.angle_beta   90.00
_cell.angle_gamma   90.00
#
_symmetry.space_group_name_H-M   'P 1'
#
loop_
_entity.id
_entity.type
_entity.pdbx_description
1 polymer ?
#
loop_
_entity_poly.entity_id
_entity_poly.type
_entity_poly.pdbx_seq_one_letter_code
_entity_poly.pdbx_strand_id
1 'polypeptide(L)'
;MNRLFGGGKNKGPSATNLQAQKSKQIESLRKVGAVEIIRDVEYRVIFHQGSASLTILINLPSQFPSEKPVITVQPAVTHPWVDSQMKVVGCPNINNFSMHSDLGQAVQAVLEEFKKTPPAIVPQHYILGFNNPTIGSAVTPSQPPLASYPGQPSYPFPGSQPHVVPPPLPPRRAPALGAAGEMGSESSALGSFSVPNILSEFPALKDMKLYELQELMEDEDKITEMVQKVPDLVKFVQKRESLSSECVQLAKANLSKKPEIECLKETVIKKNAELDQLQADFENLCEHHLTLSDQFHPSHIQTNLKVAVMEADEESEKIAEQFLDQEMDVDEFMRSFLDKRTLCHLRRAKEEKLNQIIMSQGLHF
;
A
#
# COMPACT_ATOMS: atom_id res chain seq x y z
N MET A 1 35.16 -1.86 60.21
CA MET A 1 33.90 -1.08 60.28
C MET A 1 33.51 -0.66 58.87
N ASN A 2 32.25 -0.94 58.51
CA ASN A 2 31.61 -0.70 57.23
C ASN A 2 31.62 0.78 56.78
N ARG A 3 31.63 1.01 55.46
CA ARG A 3 30.54 1.61 54.63
C ARG A 3 31.15 2.13 53.31
N LEU A 4 30.82 1.52 52.16
CA LEU A 4 29.63 1.72 51.32
C LEU A 4 29.65 3.04 50.54
N PHE A 5 30.20 3.03 49.32
CA PHE A 5 29.61 3.73 48.17
C PHE A 5 29.89 2.93 46.89
N GLY A 6 28.86 2.25 46.42
CA GLY A 6 28.84 1.54 45.15
C GLY A 6 28.73 2.51 43.98
N GLY A 7 29.47 2.23 42.92
CA GLY A 7 29.38 2.93 41.64
C GLY A 7 27.98 2.78 41.04
N GLY A 8 27.26 3.89 40.98
CA GLY A 8 26.03 4.01 40.21
C GLY A 8 26.32 3.83 38.73
N LYS A 9 25.92 2.68 38.17
CA LYS A 9 25.78 2.52 36.73
C LYS A 9 24.62 3.40 36.29
N ASN A 10 24.91 4.44 35.51
CA ASN A 10 23.91 5.20 34.75
C ASN A 10 23.07 4.24 33.90
N LYS A 11 21.87 3.91 34.37
CA LYS A 11 20.81 3.39 33.50
C LYS A 11 20.15 4.60 32.86
N GLY A 12 20.18 4.66 31.53
CA GLY A 12 19.33 5.59 30.77
C GLY A 12 17.85 5.40 31.13
N PRO A 13 16.98 6.34 30.73
CA PRO A 13 15.57 6.32 31.11
C PRO A 13 14.97 4.96 30.75
N SER A 14 14.43 4.27 31.77
CA SER A 14 13.73 3.01 31.58
C SER A 14 12.59 3.25 30.60
N ALA A 15 12.57 2.53 29.48
CA ALA A 15 11.45 2.53 28.55
C ALA A 15 10.15 2.34 29.34
N THR A 16 9.11 3.12 29.02
CA THR A 16 7.81 2.97 29.67
C THR A 16 7.31 1.54 29.45
N ASN A 17 6.50 1.00 30.38
CA ASN A 17 5.94 -0.37 30.23
C ASN A 17 5.26 -0.55 28.86
N LEU A 18 4.62 0.50 28.35
CA LEU A 18 4.00 0.53 27.02
C LEU A 18 5.03 0.38 25.89
N GLN A 19 6.16 1.08 25.99
CA GLN A 19 7.24 0.98 25.01
C GLN A 19 7.92 -0.39 25.04
N ALA A 20 8.09 -1.00 26.21
CA ALA A 20 8.59 -2.38 26.33
C ALA A 20 7.62 -3.39 25.69
N GLN A 21 6.31 -3.19 25.87
CA GLN A 21 5.28 -4.03 25.29
C GLN A 21 5.20 -3.88 23.77
N LYS A 22 5.29 -2.64 23.25
CA LYS A 22 5.40 -2.35 21.81
C LYS A 22 6.61 -3.05 21.19
N SER A 23 7.79 -2.91 21.80
CA SER A 23 9.02 -3.56 21.33
C SER A 23 8.87 -5.08 21.27
N LYS A 24 8.20 -5.70 22.24
CA LYS A 24 7.93 -7.15 22.24
C LYS A 24 7.05 -7.58 21.06
N GLN A 25 6.01 -6.80 20.73
CA GLN A 25 5.15 -7.09 19.57
C GLN A 25 5.92 -6.97 18.25
N ILE A 26 6.74 -5.93 18.10
CA ILE A 26 7.58 -5.69 16.92
C ILE A 26 8.60 -6.81 16.75
N GLU A 27 9.21 -7.28 17.85
CA GLU A 27 10.13 -8.41 17.81
C GLU A 27 9.42 -9.70 17.35
N SER A 28 8.20 -9.96 17.82
CA SER A 28 7.42 -11.10 17.32
C SER A 28 7.10 -10.96 15.83
N LEU A 29 6.73 -9.76 15.38
CA LEU A 29 6.45 -9.48 13.98
C LEU A 29 7.68 -9.71 13.08
N ARG A 30 8.88 -9.31 13.54
CA ARG A 30 10.14 -9.57 12.81
C ARG A 30 10.44 -11.06 12.64
N LYS A 31 10.06 -11.92 13.60
CA LYS A 31 10.24 -13.38 13.49
C LYS A 31 9.41 -14.00 12.34
N VAL A 32 8.34 -13.33 11.91
CA VAL A 32 7.49 -13.74 10.79
C VAL A 32 8.05 -13.26 9.44
N GLY A 33 9.21 -12.61 9.43
CA GLY A 33 9.86 -12.08 8.22
C GLY A 33 9.36 -10.70 7.82
N ALA A 34 8.78 -9.94 8.76
CA ALA A 34 8.37 -8.57 8.50
C ALA A 34 9.58 -7.63 8.37
N VAL A 35 9.57 -6.84 7.31
CA VAL A 35 10.55 -5.80 7.03
C VAL A 35 9.97 -4.45 7.44
N GLU A 36 10.73 -3.70 8.22
CA GLU A 36 10.36 -2.34 8.65
C GLU A 36 10.47 -1.36 7.49
N ILE A 37 9.40 -0.60 7.25
CA ILE A 37 9.32 0.42 6.21
C ILE A 37 9.40 1.81 6.84
N ILE A 38 8.55 2.04 7.84
CA ILE A 38 8.59 3.24 8.68
C ILE A 38 8.78 2.77 10.12
N ARG A 39 9.79 3.35 10.77
CA ARG A 39 10.17 2.93 12.13
C ARG A 39 8.99 3.02 13.08
N ASP A 40 8.72 1.94 13.81
CA ASP A 40 7.67 1.85 14.82
C ASP A 40 6.22 2.12 14.32
N VAL A 41 6.01 2.17 13.00
CA VAL A 41 4.72 2.55 12.38
C VAL A 41 4.31 1.56 11.28
N GLU A 42 5.18 1.25 10.33
CA GLU A 42 4.79 0.47 9.15
C GLU A 42 5.78 -0.66 8.87
N TYR A 43 5.23 -1.86 8.69
CA TYR A 43 5.97 -3.07 8.39
C TYR A 43 5.33 -3.79 7.20
N ARG A 44 6.13 -4.51 6.42
CA ARG A 44 5.64 -5.32 5.30
C ARG A 44 6.08 -6.77 5.43
N VAL A 45 5.24 -7.68 4.98
CA VAL A 45 5.57 -9.10 4.78
C VAL A 45 5.25 -9.45 3.34
N ILE A 46 6.18 -10.10 2.64
CA ILE A 46 5.95 -10.59 1.29
C ILE A 46 5.59 -12.07 1.37
N PHE A 47 4.45 -12.42 0.80
CA PHE A 47 3.95 -13.77 0.68
C PHE A 47 4.03 -14.23 -0.77
N HIS A 48 4.68 -15.36 -1.01
CA HIS A 48 4.81 -15.96 -2.34
C HIS A 48 3.99 -17.24 -2.40
N GLN A 49 3.15 -17.37 -3.42
CA GLN A 49 2.38 -18.58 -3.69
C GLN A 49 2.34 -18.84 -5.19
N GLY A 50 3.06 -19.88 -5.63
CA GLY A 50 3.25 -20.16 -7.05
C GLY A 50 3.96 -19.01 -7.76
N SER A 51 3.34 -18.46 -8.81
CA SER A 51 3.83 -17.31 -9.57
C SER A 51 3.34 -15.95 -9.05
N ALA A 52 2.45 -15.93 -8.04
CA ALA A 52 1.89 -14.72 -7.47
C ALA A 52 2.67 -14.28 -6.21
N SER A 53 2.95 -12.97 -6.11
CA SER A 53 3.45 -12.34 -4.90
C SER A 53 2.42 -11.36 -4.33
N LEU A 54 2.10 -11.54 -3.05
CA LEU A 54 1.25 -10.63 -2.28
C LEU A 54 2.10 -9.91 -1.25
N THR A 55 1.81 -8.64 -1.03
CA THR A 55 2.39 -7.81 0.02
C THR A 55 1.33 -7.60 1.09
N ILE A 56 1.64 -8.01 2.31
CA ILE A 56 0.85 -7.72 3.50
C ILE A 56 1.49 -6.52 4.18
N LEU A 57 0.74 -5.42 4.29
CA LEU A 57 1.16 -4.20 4.98
C LEU A 57 0.52 -4.16 6.37
N ILE A 58 1.35 -3.97 7.38
CA ILE A 58 0.97 -3.88 8.79
C ILE A 58 1.23 -2.45 9.26
N ASN A 59 0.16 -1.75 9.58
CA ASN A 59 0.21 -0.39 10.13
C ASN A 59 -0.08 -0.43 11.63
N LEU A 60 0.83 0.14 12.43
CA LEU A 60 0.74 0.28 13.86
C LEU A 60 0.27 1.71 14.21
N PRO A 61 -0.93 1.87 14.78
CA PRO A 61 -1.42 3.20 15.17
C PRO A 61 -0.59 3.82 16.30
N SER A 62 -0.75 5.13 16.52
CA SER A 62 -0.02 5.88 17.55
C SER A 62 -0.23 5.32 18.97
N GLN A 63 -1.43 4.77 19.23
CA GLN A 63 -1.81 4.19 20.52
C GLN A 63 -1.51 2.68 20.63
N PHE A 64 -0.78 2.09 19.66
CA PHE A 64 -0.40 0.68 19.71
C PHE A 64 0.53 0.39 20.91
N PRO A 65 0.36 -0.73 21.64
CA PRO A 65 -0.53 -1.88 21.37
C PRO A 65 -1.92 -1.82 22.05
N SER A 66 -2.32 -0.68 22.62
CA SER A 66 -3.67 -0.52 23.17
C SER A 66 -4.74 -0.45 22.07
N GLU A 67 -4.38 0.16 20.94
CA GLU A 67 -5.16 0.11 19.70
C GLU A 67 -4.63 -1.01 18.78
N LYS A 68 -5.55 -1.73 18.12
CA LYS A 68 -5.22 -2.86 17.26
C LYS A 68 -4.53 -2.41 15.96
N PRO A 69 -3.63 -3.23 15.40
CA PRO A 69 -3.00 -2.93 14.13
C PRO A 69 -3.99 -3.04 12.97
N VAL A 70 -3.72 -2.32 11.88
CA VAL A 70 -4.47 -2.43 10.62
C VAL A 70 -3.62 -3.21 9.63
N ILE A 71 -4.19 -4.29 9.07
CA ILE A 71 -3.52 -5.14 8.09
C ILE A 71 -4.22 -4.99 6.74
N THR A 72 -3.44 -4.71 5.70
CA THR A 72 -3.92 -4.60 4.31
C THR A 72 -3.13 -5.48 3.37
N VAL A 73 -3.73 -5.84 2.23
CA VAL A 73 -3.14 -6.75 1.23
C VAL A 73 -3.04 -6.06 -0.13
N GLN A 74 -1.92 -6.23 -0.82
CA GLN A 74 -1.69 -5.72 -2.18
C GLN A 74 -1.02 -6.80 -3.05
N PRO A 75 -1.32 -6.92 -4.35
CA PRO A 75 -2.35 -6.22 -5.13
C PRO A 75 -3.78 -6.58 -4.68
N ALA A 76 -4.80 -6.02 -5.33
CA ALA A 76 -6.19 -6.29 -5.00
C ALA A 76 -6.52 -7.79 -5.16
N VAL A 77 -7.16 -8.37 -4.14
CA VAL A 77 -7.48 -9.79 -4.08
C VAL A 77 -8.92 -10.01 -3.63
N THR A 78 -9.51 -11.12 -4.07
CA THR A 78 -10.76 -11.64 -3.51
C THR A 78 -10.43 -12.78 -2.55
N HIS A 79 -10.79 -12.62 -1.27
CA HIS A 79 -10.59 -13.64 -0.25
C HIS A 79 -11.59 -13.47 0.90
N PRO A 80 -12.13 -14.53 1.53
CA PRO A 80 -13.12 -14.41 2.61
C PRO A 80 -12.67 -13.57 3.81
N TRP A 81 -11.36 -13.51 4.07
CA TRP A 81 -10.79 -12.69 5.15
C TRP A 81 -10.45 -11.26 4.75
N VAL A 82 -10.60 -10.88 3.48
CA VAL A 82 -10.22 -9.56 2.96
C VAL A 82 -11.47 -8.83 2.49
N ASP A 83 -11.68 -7.61 2.97
CA ASP A 83 -12.82 -6.78 2.55
C ASP A 83 -12.57 -6.05 1.22
N SER A 84 -13.56 -5.27 0.77
CA SER A 84 -13.46 -4.47 -0.46
C SER A 84 -12.40 -3.35 -0.40
N GLN A 85 -11.94 -2.97 0.80
CA GLN A 85 -10.85 -2.01 1.02
C GLN A 85 -9.48 -2.69 1.13
N MET A 86 -9.41 -4.00 0.86
CA MET A 86 -8.22 -4.84 1.02
C MET A 86 -7.72 -4.98 2.46
N LYS A 87 -8.56 -4.70 3.45
CA LYS A 87 -8.25 -4.90 4.87
C LYS A 87 -8.55 -6.34 5.27
N VAL A 88 -7.69 -6.90 6.13
CA VAL A 88 -7.92 -8.23 6.70
C VAL A 88 -8.92 -8.12 7.85
N VAL A 89 -10.17 -8.50 7.59
CA VAL A 89 -11.29 -8.46 8.55
C VAL A 89 -11.75 -9.84 9.02
N GLY A 90 -11.30 -10.92 8.39
CA GLY A 90 -11.70 -12.29 8.76
C GLY A 90 -10.82 -12.98 9.79
N CYS A 91 -9.68 -12.38 10.18
CA CYS A 91 -8.74 -13.00 11.11
C CYS A 91 -9.13 -12.75 12.58
N PRO A 92 -9.51 -13.77 13.36
CA PRO A 92 -9.93 -13.59 14.76
C PRO A 92 -8.84 -13.00 15.65
N ASN A 93 -7.57 -13.37 15.41
CA ASN A 93 -6.42 -12.89 16.19
C ASN A 93 -6.16 -11.39 16.01
N ILE A 94 -6.60 -10.81 14.88
CA ILE A 94 -6.52 -9.38 14.58
C ILE A 94 -7.77 -8.66 15.10
N ASN A 95 -8.94 -9.25 14.92
CA ASN A 95 -10.20 -8.64 15.37
C ASN A 95 -10.29 -8.52 16.89
N ASN A 96 -9.81 -9.55 17.60
CA ASN A 96 -9.78 -9.61 19.07
C ASN A 96 -8.39 -9.24 19.61
N PHE A 97 -7.60 -8.49 18.85
CA PHE A 97 -6.27 -8.09 19.27
C PHE A 97 -6.35 -7.24 20.54
N SER A 98 -5.48 -7.55 21.50
CA SER A 98 -5.30 -6.80 22.74
C SER A 98 -3.81 -6.56 22.96
N MET A 99 -3.47 -5.69 23.91
CA MET A 99 -2.07 -5.44 24.26
C MET A 99 -1.30 -6.70 24.68
N HIS A 100 -2.00 -7.74 25.15
CA HIS A 100 -1.42 -9.01 25.58
C HIS A 100 -1.39 -10.08 24.49
N SER A 101 -2.01 -9.82 23.33
CA SER A 101 -1.98 -10.70 22.16
C SER A 101 -0.58 -10.76 21.56
N ASP A 102 -0.35 -11.62 20.57
CA ASP A 102 0.92 -11.71 19.85
C ASP A 102 0.71 -11.33 18.38
N LEU A 103 1.26 -10.19 17.97
CA LEU A 103 1.11 -9.67 16.62
C LEU A 103 1.74 -10.59 15.57
N GLY A 104 2.90 -11.19 15.88
CA GLY A 104 3.55 -12.14 14.98
C GLY A 104 2.65 -13.35 14.73
N GLN A 105 2.07 -13.93 15.78
CA GLN A 105 1.14 -15.04 15.62
C GLN A 105 -0.12 -14.67 14.85
N ALA A 106 -0.63 -13.44 15.04
CA ALA A 106 -1.79 -12.97 14.31
C ALA A 106 -1.52 -12.84 12.81
N VAL A 107 -0.37 -12.26 12.42
CA VAL A 107 0.07 -12.18 11.02
C VAL A 107 0.36 -13.58 10.46
N GLN A 108 0.97 -14.47 11.24
CA GLN A 108 1.20 -15.86 10.83
C GLN A 108 -0.11 -16.58 10.52
N ALA A 109 -1.16 -16.38 11.32
CA ALA A 109 -2.48 -16.97 11.06
C ALA A 109 -3.06 -16.50 9.72
N VAL A 110 -2.85 -15.23 9.33
CA VAL A 110 -3.25 -14.72 8.01
C VAL A 110 -2.46 -15.40 6.90
N LEU A 111 -1.13 -15.56 7.07
CA LEU A 111 -0.29 -16.24 6.08
C LEU A 111 -0.69 -17.72 5.92
N GLU A 112 -1.01 -18.41 7.01
CA GLU A 112 -1.48 -19.81 6.96
C GLU A 112 -2.85 -19.94 6.30
N GLU A 113 -3.77 -19.00 6.55
CA GLU A 113 -5.04 -18.98 5.82
C GLU A 113 -4.79 -18.76 4.33
N PHE A 114 -3.95 -17.80 3.92
CA PHE A 114 -3.65 -17.60 2.49
C PHE A 114 -2.95 -18.80 1.85
N LYS A 115 -2.18 -19.59 2.62
CA LYS A 115 -1.66 -20.88 2.13
C LYS A 115 -2.78 -21.90 1.91
N LYS A 116 -3.75 -21.96 2.82
CA LYS A 116 -4.87 -22.92 2.79
C LYS A 116 -5.92 -22.55 1.73
N THR A 117 -6.22 -21.27 1.61
CA THR A 117 -7.22 -20.65 0.72
C THR A 117 -6.53 -19.51 -0.05
N PRO A 118 -5.85 -19.81 -1.17
CA PRO A 118 -5.13 -18.83 -1.98
C PRO A 118 -5.99 -17.62 -2.37
N PRO A 119 -5.57 -16.37 -2.07
CA PRO A 119 -6.28 -15.18 -2.54
C PRO A 119 -6.22 -15.06 -4.07
N ALA A 120 -7.37 -14.83 -4.71
CA ALA A 120 -7.43 -14.64 -6.16
C ALA A 120 -7.14 -13.17 -6.51
N ILE A 121 -6.06 -12.91 -7.26
CA ILE A 121 -5.71 -11.55 -7.70
C ILE A 121 -6.77 -11.04 -8.68
N VAL A 122 -7.29 -9.84 -8.42
CA VAL A 122 -8.28 -9.17 -9.26
C VAL A 122 -7.56 -8.18 -10.19
N PRO A 123 -7.64 -8.34 -11.53
CA PRO A 123 -7.13 -7.36 -12.49
C PRO A 123 -7.80 -6.00 -12.29
N GLN A 124 -7.04 -4.91 -12.26
CA GLN A 124 -7.51 -3.57 -11.83
C GLN A 124 -8.62 -2.89 -12.69
N HIS A 125 -9.21 -3.55 -13.68
CA HIS A 125 -10.26 -2.96 -14.54
C HIS A 125 -11.68 -3.00 -13.97
N TYR A 126 -11.86 -3.39 -12.70
CA TYR A 126 -13.18 -3.47 -12.04
C TYR A 126 -13.33 -2.58 -10.80
N ILE A 127 -12.32 -1.78 -10.43
CA ILE A 127 -12.35 -0.95 -9.21
C ILE A 127 -12.90 0.46 -9.48
N LEU A 128 -13.01 0.86 -10.76
CA LEU A 128 -13.66 2.11 -11.17
C LEU A 128 -15.03 1.82 -11.79
N GLY A 129 -16.07 1.75 -10.96
CA GLY A 129 -17.40 1.36 -11.42
C GLY A 129 -18.54 1.76 -10.51
N PHE A 130 -18.66 3.04 -10.15
CA PHE A 130 -19.97 3.63 -9.89
C PHE A 130 -20.24 4.68 -10.97
N ASN A 131 -21.32 4.44 -11.71
CA ASN A 131 -21.90 5.23 -12.80
C ASN A 131 -21.35 4.93 -14.21
N ASN A 132 -21.92 3.91 -14.85
CA ASN A 132 -22.24 4.01 -16.27
C ASN A 132 -23.48 3.16 -16.62
N PRO A 133 -24.43 3.66 -17.43
CA PRO A 133 -25.60 2.89 -17.83
C PRO A 133 -25.24 1.87 -18.91
N THR A 134 -25.67 0.64 -18.66
CA THR A 134 -26.10 -0.44 -19.58
C THR A 134 -25.70 -0.38 -21.05
N ILE A 135 -24.96 -1.39 -21.53
CA ILE A 135 -25.23 -2.13 -22.79
C ILE A 135 -24.76 -3.60 -22.64
N GLY A 136 -25.70 -4.55 -22.75
CA GLY A 136 -25.48 -5.84 -23.43
C GLY A 136 -25.17 -7.10 -22.62
N SER A 137 -26.23 -7.91 -22.41
CA SER A 137 -26.25 -9.40 -22.39
C SER A 137 -25.53 -10.16 -21.26
N ALA A 138 -26.01 -11.27 -20.70
CA ALA A 138 -27.27 -12.00 -20.68
C ALA A 138 -27.11 -13.14 -19.64
N VAL A 139 -28.24 -13.67 -19.16
CA VAL A 139 -28.43 -14.98 -18.49
C VAL A 139 -28.16 -15.04 -16.97
N THR A 140 -29.23 -14.78 -16.22
CA THR A 140 -29.49 -15.35 -14.89
C THR A 140 -30.34 -16.63 -15.00
N PRO A 141 -30.10 -17.65 -14.16
CA PRO A 141 -31.18 -18.47 -13.63
C PRO A 141 -31.43 -18.13 -12.15
N SER A 142 -32.69 -17.79 -11.91
CA SER A 142 -33.47 -17.73 -10.67
C SER A 142 -33.07 -18.62 -9.50
N GLN A 143 -33.11 -18.03 -8.28
CA GLN A 143 -33.52 -18.72 -7.03
C GLN A 143 -34.31 -17.75 -6.09
N PRO A 144 -35.20 -18.27 -5.23
CA PRO A 144 -36.42 -17.61 -4.74
C PRO A 144 -36.23 -16.78 -3.45
N PRO A 145 -37.19 -15.89 -3.09
CA PRO A 145 -37.12 -15.09 -1.87
C PRO A 145 -37.70 -15.86 -0.67
N LEU A 146 -37.01 -15.81 0.48
CA LEU A 146 -37.58 -16.26 1.76
C LEU A 146 -37.93 -15.08 2.67
N ALA A 147 -39.25 -15.01 2.90
CA ALA A 147 -40.05 -14.52 4.01
C ALA A 147 -39.45 -13.57 5.08
N SER A 148 -40.15 -12.44 5.23
CA SER A 148 -40.18 -11.57 6.39
C SER A 148 -40.99 -12.21 7.53
N TYR A 149 -40.50 -12.11 8.77
CA TYR A 149 -41.32 -12.21 9.99
C TYR A 149 -40.92 -11.12 10.99
N PRO A 150 -41.87 -10.47 11.68
CA PRO A 150 -41.61 -9.39 12.62
C PRO A 150 -41.55 -9.88 14.08
N GLY A 151 -40.74 -9.19 14.89
CA GLY A 151 -40.93 -9.09 16.33
C GLY A 151 -39.88 -9.78 17.20
N GLN A 152 -39.04 -8.98 17.87
CA GLN A 152 -38.68 -9.10 19.29
C GLN A 152 -37.92 -7.83 19.74
N PRO A 153 -38.07 -7.38 21.00
CA PRO A 153 -37.60 -6.09 21.49
C PRO A 153 -36.15 -6.15 22.01
N SER A 154 -35.36 -5.13 21.68
CA SER A 154 -33.97 -4.96 22.12
C SER A 154 -33.88 -4.20 23.45
N TYR A 155 -33.24 -4.80 24.46
CA TYR A 155 -32.75 -4.11 25.65
C TYR A 155 -31.37 -3.45 25.35
N PRO A 156 -31.07 -2.25 25.89
CA PRO A 156 -29.78 -1.61 25.68
C PRO A 156 -28.76 -2.02 26.76
N PHE A 157 -27.59 -2.50 26.33
CA PHE A 157 -26.37 -2.56 27.16
C PHE A 157 -25.43 -1.42 26.72
N PRO A 158 -24.71 -0.76 27.64
CA PRO A 158 -23.99 0.48 27.36
C PRO A 158 -22.51 0.24 27.01
N GLY A 159 -21.96 1.12 26.17
CA GLY A 159 -20.52 1.32 26.05
C GLY A 159 -19.97 1.12 24.63
N SER A 160 -20.04 2.15 23.80
CA SER A 160 -19.23 2.28 22.58
C SER A 160 -19.08 3.76 22.25
N GLN A 161 -17.87 4.30 22.38
CA GLN A 161 -17.52 5.65 21.94
C GLN A 161 -17.52 5.74 20.41
N PRO A 162 -17.97 6.86 19.80
CA PRO A 162 -17.83 7.10 18.37
C PRO A 162 -16.57 7.93 18.07
N HIS A 163 -15.48 7.28 17.71
CA HIS A 163 -14.32 7.97 17.13
C HIS A 163 -14.66 8.53 15.73
N VAL A 164 -14.41 9.82 15.52
CA VAL A 164 -14.45 10.45 14.18
C VAL A 164 -13.22 9.98 13.41
N VAL A 165 -13.44 9.07 12.46
CA VAL A 165 -12.37 8.51 11.62
C VAL A 165 -12.02 9.52 10.50
N PRO A 166 -10.76 9.96 10.35
CA PRO A 166 -10.34 10.77 9.22
C PRO A 166 -10.47 9.99 7.90
N PRO A 167 -10.62 10.66 6.74
CA PRO A 167 -10.65 9.98 5.45
C PRO A 167 -9.37 9.14 5.28
N PRO A 168 -9.48 7.91 4.75
CA PRO A 168 -8.31 7.05 4.57
C PRO A 168 -7.32 7.70 3.60
N LEU A 169 -6.09 7.89 4.05
CA LEU A 169 -4.97 8.31 3.19
C LEU A 169 -4.79 7.27 2.07
N PRO A 170 -4.61 7.69 0.80
CA PRO A 170 -4.28 6.75 -0.27
C PRO A 170 -2.93 6.08 0.03
N PRO A 171 -2.73 4.81 -0.39
CA PRO A 171 -1.49 4.10 -0.12
C PRO A 171 -0.31 4.83 -0.76
N ARG A 172 0.66 5.24 0.06
CA ARG A 172 1.92 5.85 -0.38
C ARG A 172 2.67 4.86 -1.25
N ARG A 173 2.81 5.18 -2.54
CA ARG A 173 3.60 4.36 -3.47
C ARG A 173 5.07 4.50 -3.09
N ALA A 174 5.74 3.39 -2.79
CA ALA A 174 7.18 3.39 -2.56
C ALA A 174 7.91 4.00 -3.76
N PRO A 175 9.00 4.78 -3.56
CA PRO A 175 9.76 5.33 -4.67
C PRO A 175 10.28 4.17 -5.52
N ALA A 176 9.85 4.13 -6.77
CA ALA A 176 10.35 3.19 -7.75
C ALA A 176 11.82 3.53 -8.02
N LEU A 177 12.74 2.88 -7.31
CA LEU A 177 14.12 2.80 -7.77
C LEU A 177 14.08 2.15 -9.16
N GLY A 178 14.64 2.86 -10.13
CA GLY A 178 14.55 2.56 -11.55
C GLY A 178 14.85 1.10 -11.86
N ALA A 179 13.82 0.39 -12.35
CA ALA A 179 14.00 -0.83 -13.10
C ALA A 179 14.56 -0.43 -14.47
N ALA A 180 15.88 -0.27 -14.54
CA ALA A 180 16.60 -0.41 -15.79
C ALA A 180 16.28 -1.82 -16.31
N GLY A 181 15.78 -1.89 -17.54
CA GLY A 181 15.31 -3.14 -18.14
C GLY A 181 16.43 -4.17 -18.22
N GLU A 182 16.38 -5.17 -17.34
CA GLU A 182 16.96 -6.46 -17.63
C GLU A 182 16.02 -7.14 -18.61
N MET A 183 16.33 -7.00 -19.91
CA MET A 183 15.91 -8.00 -20.90
C MET A 183 16.46 -9.33 -20.42
N GLY A 184 15.58 -10.15 -19.81
CA GLY A 184 15.87 -11.56 -19.61
C GLY A 184 16.22 -12.15 -20.97
N SER A 185 17.47 -12.59 -21.11
CA SER A 185 17.91 -13.44 -22.20
C SER A 185 17.11 -14.73 -22.13
N GLU A 186 15.95 -14.75 -22.78
CA GLU A 186 15.30 -15.98 -23.18
C GLU A 186 16.21 -16.63 -24.23
N SER A 187 17.13 -17.47 -23.74
CA SER A 187 17.83 -18.47 -24.54
C SER A 187 16.81 -19.47 -25.06
N SER A 188 15.95 -19.05 -26.00
CA SER A 188 15.26 -19.95 -26.90
C SER A 188 16.35 -20.69 -27.64
N ALA A 189 16.49 -21.98 -27.31
CA ALA A 189 17.39 -22.90 -27.98
C ALA A 189 17.22 -22.70 -29.49
N LEU A 190 18.25 -22.14 -30.15
CA LEU A 190 18.33 -22.11 -31.59
C LEU A 190 18.22 -23.57 -32.03
N GLY A 191 17.09 -23.92 -32.64
CA GLY A 191 16.84 -25.27 -33.13
C GLY A 191 18.04 -25.73 -33.93
N SER A 192 18.60 -26.88 -33.54
CA SER A 192 19.77 -27.50 -34.17
C SER A 192 19.64 -27.44 -35.69
N PHE A 193 20.40 -26.54 -36.32
CA PHE A 193 20.51 -26.48 -37.78
C PHE A 193 21.45 -27.61 -38.21
N SER A 194 20.90 -28.81 -38.45
CA SER A 194 21.67 -29.87 -39.08
C SER A 194 21.87 -29.54 -40.55
N VAL A 195 23.12 -29.38 -40.96
CA VAL A 195 23.49 -29.29 -42.39
C VAL A 195 22.94 -30.52 -43.11
N PRO A 196 22.30 -30.38 -44.29
CA PRO A 196 21.82 -31.53 -45.05
C PRO A 196 22.98 -32.50 -45.29
N ASN A 197 22.75 -33.78 -45.04
CA ASN A 197 23.73 -34.81 -45.32
C ASN A 197 24.01 -34.76 -46.83
N ILE A 198 25.26 -34.47 -47.22
CA ILE A 198 25.65 -34.39 -48.62
C ILE A 198 25.35 -35.75 -49.21
N LEU A 199 24.49 -35.81 -50.22
CA LEU A 199 24.09 -37.05 -50.86
C LEU A 199 25.35 -37.85 -51.23
N SER A 200 25.46 -39.08 -50.73
CA SER A 200 26.56 -39.97 -51.06
C SER A 200 26.49 -40.51 -52.50
N GLU A 201 25.35 -40.31 -53.18
CA GLU A 201 25.10 -40.73 -54.54
C GLU A 201 24.32 -39.65 -55.31
N PHE A 202 24.59 -39.52 -56.62
CA PHE A 202 23.88 -38.64 -57.54
C PHE A 202 23.13 -39.50 -58.57
N PRO A 203 21.87 -39.89 -58.31
CA PRO A 203 21.12 -40.79 -59.18
C PRO A 203 21.00 -40.28 -60.62
N ALA A 204 20.92 -38.95 -60.78
CA ALA A 204 20.81 -38.28 -62.08
C ALA A 204 22.02 -38.55 -63.00
N LEU A 205 23.19 -38.88 -62.46
CA LEU A 205 24.37 -39.23 -63.27
C LEU A 205 24.23 -40.60 -63.96
N LYS A 206 23.40 -41.51 -63.44
CA LYS A 206 23.19 -42.85 -64.03
C LYS A 206 22.41 -42.80 -65.35
N ASP A 207 21.61 -41.75 -65.54
CA ASP A 207 20.74 -41.57 -66.70
C ASP A 207 21.35 -40.69 -67.81
N MET A 208 22.55 -40.13 -67.59
CA MET A 208 23.26 -39.27 -68.53
C MET A 208 24.08 -40.06 -69.56
N LYS A 209 24.21 -39.54 -70.77
CA LYS A 209 25.03 -40.15 -71.84
C LYS A 209 26.50 -39.77 -71.68
N LEU A 210 27.39 -40.61 -72.21
CA LEU A 210 28.85 -40.49 -72.04
C LEU A 210 29.42 -39.11 -72.46
N TYR A 211 28.88 -38.49 -73.52
CA TYR A 211 29.28 -37.13 -73.93
C TYR A 211 28.81 -36.05 -72.94
N GLU A 212 27.64 -36.22 -72.32
CA GLU A 212 27.08 -35.29 -71.32
C GLU A 212 27.86 -35.36 -70.02
N LEU A 213 28.33 -36.55 -69.63
CA LEU A 213 29.22 -36.73 -68.49
C LEU A 213 30.62 -36.13 -68.73
N GLN A 214 31.15 -36.25 -69.96
CA GLN A 214 32.43 -35.63 -70.30
C GLN A 214 32.34 -34.10 -70.30
N GLU A 215 31.26 -33.56 -70.86
CA GLU A 215 30.96 -32.13 -70.84
C GLU A 215 30.75 -31.61 -69.41
N LEU A 216 30.08 -32.38 -68.55
CA LEU A 216 29.91 -32.06 -67.13
C LEU A 216 31.23 -32.12 -66.36
N MET A 217 32.16 -33.00 -66.72
CA MET A 217 33.49 -33.10 -66.11
C MET A 217 34.39 -31.93 -66.52
N GLU A 218 34.22 -31.39 -67.73
CA GLU A 218 35.02 -30.28 -68.26
C GLU A 218 34.47 -28.88 -67.85
N ASP A 219 33.23 -28.79 -67.37
CA ASP A 219 32.52 -27.55 -67.06
C ASP A 219 32.01 -27.50 -65.60
N GLU A 220 32.71 -26.75 -64.74
CA GLU A 220 32.33 -26.59 -63.33
C GLU A 220 31.00 -25.85 -63.11
N ASP A 221 30.57 -25.00 -64.05
CA ASP A 221 29.30 -24.29 -63.94
C ASP A 221 28.13 -25.28 -64.10
N LYS A 222 28.27 -26.27 -64.99
CA LYS A 222 27.27 -27.36 -65.15
C LYS A 222 27.20 -28.26 -63.92
N ILE A 223 28.34 -28.56 -63.28
CA ILE A 223 28.38 -29.29 -62.01
C ILE A 223 27.63 -28.50 -60.94
N THR A 224 27.90 -27.20 -60.85
CA THR A 224 27.26 -26.29 -59.88
C THR A 224 25.75 -26.23 -60.11
N GLU A 225 25.31 -26.12 -61.36
CA GLU A 225 23.89 -26.11 -61.73
C GLU A 225 23.19 -27.42 -61.36
N MET A 226 23.84 -28.57 -61.58
CA MET A 226 23.31 -29.88 -61.17
C MET A 226 23.19 -29.99 -59.64
N VAL A 227 24.22 -29.54 -58.90
CA VAL A 227 24.22 -29.54 -57.43
C VAL A 227 23.11 -28.64 -56.89
N GLN A 228 22.89 -27.46 -57.48
CA GLN A 228 21.79 -26.56 -57.11
C GLN A 228 20.40 -27.18 -57.29
N LYS A 229 20.25 -28.15 -58.20
CA LYS A 229 18.98 -28.88 -58.43
C LYS A 229 18.76 -30.04 -57.45
N VAL A 230 19.73 -30.36 -56.59
CA VAL A 230 19.57 -31.42 -55.58
C VAL A 230 18.40 -31.07 -54.64
N PRO A 231 17.39 -31.95 -54.50
CA PRO A 231 16.16 -31.64 -53.75
C PRO A 231 16.40 -31.17 -52.32
N ASP A 232 17.37 -31.75 -51.62
CA ASP A 232 17.68 -31.39 -50.23
C ASP A 232 18.39 -30.04 -50.12
N LEU A 233 19.23 -29.68 -51.10
CA LEU A 233 19.85 -28.35 -51.17
C LEU A 233 18.80 -27.29 -51.51
N VAL A 234 17.88 -27.56 -52.44
CA VAL A 234 16.76 -26.66 -52.76
C VAL A 234 15.87 -26.42 -51.53
N LYS A 235 15.47 -27.48 -50.81
CA LYS A 235 14.70 -27.35 -49.56
C LYS A 235 15.45 -26.55 -48.50
N PHE A 236 16.76 -26.75 -48.38
CA PHE A 236 17.59 -26.02 -47.42
C PHE A 236 17.68 -24.53 -47.77
N VAL A 237 17.90 -24.20 -49.04
CA VAL A 237 17.90 -22.81 -49.54
C VAL A 237 16.54 -22.15 -49.31
N GLN A 238 15.44 -22.85 -49.61
CA GLN A 238 14.08 -22.36 -49.33
C GLN A 238 13.85 -22.10 -47.83
N LYS A 239 14.30 -23.00 -46.96
CA LYS A 239 14.19 -22.83 -45.51
C LYS A 239 14.99 -21.63 -45.01
N ARG A 240 16.21 -21.44 -45.53
CA ARG A 240 17.05 -20.27 -45.24
C ARG A 240 16.34 -18.97 -45.66
N GLU A 241 15.80 -18.94 -46.88
CA GLU A 241 15.10 -17.76 -47.40
C GLU A 241 13.83 -17.44 -46.59
N SER A 242 13.05 -18.47 -46.26
CA SER A 242 11.87 -18.32 -45.40
C SER A 242 12.22 -17.75 -44.03
N LEU A 243 13.27 -18.27 -43.38
CA LEU A 243 13.70 -17.78 -42.08
C LEU A 243 14.25 -16.35 -42.17
N SER A 244 15.01 -16.03 -43.21
CA SER A 244 15.50 -14.68 -43.45
C SER A 244 14.33 -13.69 -43.60
N SER A 245 13.33 -14.05 -44.39
CA SER A 245 12.10 -13.27 -44.55
C SER A 245 11.36 -13.10 -43.22
N GLU A 246 11.22 -14.17 -42.44
CA GLU A 246 10.55 -14.13 -41.12
C GLU A 246 11.30 -13.23 -40.13
N CYS A 247 12.62 -13.33 -40.04
CA CYS A 247 13.45 -12.45 -39.21
C CYS A 247 13.29 -10.98 -39.62
N VAL A 248 13.28 -10.68 -40.92
CA VAL A 248 13.09 -9.30 -41.41
C VAL A 248 11.69 -8.79 -41.09
N GLN A 249 10.64 -9.61 -41.26
CA GLN A 249 9.28 -9.24 -40.91
C GLN A 249 9.15 -8.97 -39.41
N LEU A 250 9.73 -9.83 -38.57
CA LEU A 250 9.71 -9.68 -37.12
C LEU A 250 10.48 -8.42 -36.67
N ALA A 251 11.64 -8.14 -37.27
CA ALA A 251 12.38 -6.91 -37.01
C ALA A 251 11.57 -5.66 -37.39
N LYS A 252 10.89 -5.67 -38.55
CA LYS A 252 10.02 -4.57 -38.98
C LYS A 252 8.83 -4.37 -38.04
N ALA A 253 8.18 -5.45 -37.61
CA ALA A 253 7.08 -5.40 -36.66
C ALA A 253 7.51 -4.90 -35.26
N ASN A 254 8.71 -5.27 -34.81
CA ASN A 254 9.26 -4.75 -33.56
C ASN A 254 9.60 -3.26 -33.66
N LEU A 255 10.20 -2.84 -34.78
CA LEU A 255 10.49 -1.43 -35.03
C LEU A 255 9.21 -0.57 -35.12
N SER A 256 8.13 -1.10 -35.70
CA SER A 256 6.86 -0.36 -35.80
C SER A 256 6.15 -0.19 -34.46
N LYS A 257 6.35 -1.11 -33.50
CA LYS A 257 5.80 -1.01 -32.13
C LYS A 257 6.58 -0.06 -31.22
N LYS A 258 7.87 0.19 -31.51
CA LYS A 258 8.73 1.07 -30.74
C LYS A 258 8.11 2.47 -30.46
N PRO A 259 7.59 3.22 -31.44
CA PRO A 259 7.01 4.55 -31.17
C PRO A 259 5.77 4.49 -30.27
N GLU A 260 4.94 3.47 -30.39
CA GLU A 260 3.76 3.28 -29.54
C GLU A 260 4.18 3.02 -28.08
N ILE A 261 5.17 2.16 -27.86
CA ILE A 261 5.71 1.87 -26.53
C ILE A 261 6.31 3.13 -25.88
N GLU A 262 7.08 3.92 -26.62
CA GLU A 262 7.64 5.17 -26.09
C GLU A 262 6.55 6.19 -25.75
N CYS A 263 5.52 6.33 -26.58
CA CYS A 263 4.37 7.20 -26.31
C CYS A 263 3.59 6.77 -25.06
N LEU A 264 3.32 5.46 -24.92
CA LEU A 264 2.66 4.92 -23.73
C LEU A 264 3.50 5.12 -22.47
N LYS A 265 4.82 4.93 -22.56
CA LYS A 265 5.76 5.17 -21.46
C LYS A 265 5.74 6.63 -21.03
N GLU A 266 5.76 7.57 -21.97
CA GLU A 266 5.68 9.00 -21.67
C GLU A 266 4.34 9.37 -21.01
N THR A 267 3.24 8.75 -21.47
CA THR A 267 1.92 8.90 -20.85
C THR A 267 1.91 8.39 -19.40
N VAL A 268 2.52 7.22 -19.14
CA VAL A 268 2.63 6.67 -17.78
C VAL A 268 3.45 7.59 -16.88
N ILE A 269 4.57 8.12 -17.37
CA ILE A 269 5.40 9.08 -16.63
C ILE A 269 4.58 10.32 -16.25
N LYS A 270 3.84 10.89 -17.22
CA LYS A 270 2.99 12.06 -16.98
C LYS A 270 1.90 11.80 -15.95
N LYS A 271 1.18 10.67 -16.08
CA LYS A 271 0.12 10.31 -15.11
C LYS A 271 0.67 10.00 -13.72
N ASN A 272 1.87 9.44 -13.62
CA ASN A 272 2.50 9.24 -12.32
C ASN A 272 2.87 10.57 -11.67
N ALA A 273 3.41 11.52 -12.43
CA ALA A 273 3.71 12.86 -11.93
C ALA A 273 2.44 13.62 -11.47
N GLU A 274 1.34 13.52 -12.21
CA GLU A 274 0.04 14.07 -11.80
C GLU A 274 -0.48 13.43 -10.50
N LEU A 275 -0.33 12.11 -10.35
CA LEU A 275 -0.71 11.39 -9.14
C LEU A 275 0.15 11.81 -7.93
N ASP A 276 1.46 11.92 -8.11
CA ASP A 276 2.39 12.34 -7.06
C ASP A 276 2.06 13.76 -6.57
N GLN A 277 1.73 14.68 -7.49
CA GLN A 277 1.30 16.04 -7.14
C GLN A 277 -0.02 16.04 -6.35
N LEU A 278 -1.03 15.33 -6.85
CA LEU A 278 -2.34 15.30 -6.20
C LEU A 278 -2.27 14.65 -4.81
N GLN A 279 -1.39 13.65 -4.66
CA GLN A 279 -1.11 13.05 -3.36
C GLN A 279 -0.48 14.06 -2.39
N ALA A 280 0.51 14.84 -2.83
CA ALA A 280 1.12 15.87 -1.98
C ALA A 280 0.09 16.94 -1.56
N ASP A 281 -0.77 17.37 -2.49
CA ASP A 281 -1.83 18.35 -2.19
C ASP A 281 -2.85 17.79 -1.18
N PHE A 282 -3.20 16.51 -1.33
CA PHE A 282 -4.09 15.82 -0.39
C PHE A 282 -3.46 15.67 1.00
N GLU A 283 -2.19 15.25 1.08
CA GLU A 283 -1.45 15.14 2.34
C GLU A 283 -1.43 16.50 3.08
N ASN A 284 -1.15 17.59 2.37
CA ASN A 284 -1.19 18.95 2.92
C ASN A 284 -2.59 19.34 3.43
N LEU A 285 -3.64 19.03 2.66
CA LEU A 285 -5.02 19.36 3.04
C LEU A 285 -5.45 18.57 4.28
N CYS A 286 -5.06 17.30 4.36
CA CYS A 286 -5.32 16.46 5.53
C CYS A 286 -4.61 16.98 6.78
N GLU A 287 -3.34 17.39 6.67
CA GLU A 287 -2.61 18.00 7.77
C GLU A 287 -3.31 19.28 8.24
N HIS A 288 -3.66 20.17 7.31
CA HIS A 288 -4.37 21.39 7.64
C HIS A 288 -5.72 21.14 8.33
N HIS A 289 -6.49 20.17 7.82
CA HIS A 289 -7.75 19.75 8.44
C HIS A 289 -7.54 19.20 9.85
N LEU A 290 -6.53 18.35 10.05
CA LEU A 290 -6.23 17.77 11.37
C LEU A 290 -5.84 18.87 12.36
N THR A 291 -5.00 19.82 11.95
CA THR A 291 -4.58 20.96 12.77
C THR A 291 -5.77 21.85 13.14
N LEU A 292 -6.70 22.12 12.22
CA LEU A 292 -7.93 22.85 12.53
C LEU A 292 -8.83 22.04 13.46
N SER A 293 -9.02 20.75 13.18
CA SER A 293 -9.86 19.86 13.98
C SER A 293 -9.36 19.76 15.41
N ASP A 294 -8.04 19.72 15.64
CA ASP A 294 -7.44 19.69 16.98
C ASP A 294 -7.61 21.03 17.70
N GLN A 295 -7.29 22.14 17.02
CA GLN A 295 -7.44 23.50 17.59
C GLN A 295 -8.88 23.81 18.03
N PHE A 296 -9.86 23.37 17.24
CA PHE A 296 -11.28 23.58 17.51
C PHE A 296 -11.95 22.38 18.18
N HIS A 297 -11.17 21.39 18.62
CA HIS A 297 -11.72 20.26 19.36
C HIS A 297 -12.32 20.76 20.68
N PRO A 298 -13.55 20.37 21.05
CA PRO A 298 -14.20 20.90 22.26
C PRO A 298 -13.40 20.67 23.54
N SER A 299 -12.66 19.56 23.66
CA SER A 299 -11.74 19.33 24.78
C SER A 299 -10.55 20.31 24.81
N HIS A 300 -10.06 20.70 23.64
CA HIS A 300 -8.95 21.67 23.51
C HIS A 300 -9.44 23.07 23.88
N ILE A 301 -10.61 23.47 23.37
CA ILE A 301 -11.29 24.72 23.75
C ILE A 301 -11.57 24.75 25.25
N GLN A 302 -12.05 23.65 25.84
CA GLN A 302 -12.29 23.55 27.28
C GLN A 302 -11.00 23.71 28.08
N THR A 303 -9.92 23.04 27.67
CA THR A 303 -8.62 23.12 28.33
C THR A 303 -8.08 24.56 28.29
N ASN A 304 -8.10 25.20 27.12
CA ASN A 304 -7.69 26.59 26.95
C ASN A 304 -8.54 27.55 27.80
N LEU A 305 -9.84 27.29 27.90
CA LEU A 305 -10.73 28.10 28.72
C LEU A 305 -10.45 27.93 30.22
N LYS A 306 -10.10 26.73 30.69
CA LYS A 306 -9.65 26.50 32.08
C LYS A 306 -8.36 27.24 32.39
N VAL A 307 -7.38 27.20 31.49
CA VAL A 307 -6.13 27.96 31.62
C VAL A 307 -6.44 29.46 31.69
N ALA A 308 -7.27 29.98 30.78
CA ALA A 308 -7.65 31.39 30.77
C ALA A 308 -8.46 31.83 32.01
N VAL A 309 -9.16 30.91 32.70
CA VAL A 309 -9.76 31.18 34.02
C VAL A 309 -8.67 31.33 35.08
N MET A 310 -7.72 30.41 35.12
CA MET A 310 -6.61 30.45 36.09
C MET A 310 -5.75 31.69 35.92
N GLU A 311 -5.40 32.05 34.68
CA GLU A 311 -4.64 33.26 34.36
C GLU A 311 -5.38 34.54 34.81
N ALA A 312 -6.69 34.64 34.56
CA ALA A 312 -7.46 35.81 34.99
C ALA A 312 -7.60 35.90 36.52
N ASP A 313 -7.63 34.76 37.22
CA ASP A 313 -7.64 34.69 38.68
C ASP A 313 -6.31 35.16 39.24
N GLU A 314 -5.20 34.64 38.72
CA GLU A 314 -3.83 35.02 39.10
C GLU A 314 -3.54 36.50 38.80
N GLU A 315 -3.98 37.03 37.65
CA GLU A 315 -3.89 38.45 37.34
C GLU A 315 -4.68 39.32 38.34
N SER A 316 -5.83 38.84 38.83
CA SER A 316 -6.60 39.57 39.83
C SER A 316 -5.94 39.56 41.21
N GLU A 317 -5.29 38.45 41.58
CA GLU A 317 -4.48 38.37 42.81
C GLU A 317 -3.27 39.31 42.71
N LYS A 318 -2.60 39.35 41.55
CA LYS A 318 -1.50 40.28 41.30
C LYS A 318 -1.93 41.74 41.44
N ILE A 319 -3.12 42.11 40.93
CA ILE A 319 -3.67 43.47 41.11
C ILE A 319 -3.90 43.76 42.60
N ALA A 320 -4.39 42.78 43.37
CA ALA A 320 -4.57 42.93 44.81
C ALA A 320 -3.24 43.11 45.55
N GLU A 321 -2.21 42.34 45.19
CA GLU A 321 -0.85 42.49 45.72
C GLU A 321 -0.29 43.89 45.45
N GLN A 322 -0.37 44.37 44.21
CA GLN A 322 0.10 45.71 43.84
C GLN A 322 -0.60 46.83 44.62
N PHE A 323 -1.89 46.69 44.91
CA PHE A 323 -2.60 47.63 45.76
C PHE A 323 -2.12 47.60 47.21
N LEU A 324 -1.84 46.41 47.78
CA LEU A 324 -1.29 46.28 49.13
C LEU A 324 0.13 46.87 49.25
N ASP A 325 0.91 46.76 48.17
CA ASP A 325 2.23 47.37 48.04
C ASP A 325 2.18 48.89 47.75
N GLN A 326 0.98 49.47 47.69
CA GLN A 326 0.73 50.90 47.42
C GLN A 326 1.22 51.36 46.04
N GLU A 327 1.30 50.45 45.06
CA GLU A 327 1.69 50.75 43.68
C GLU A 327 0.56 51.39 42.85
N MET A 328 -0.69 51.32 43.33
CA MET A 328 -1.87 51.90 42.69
C MET A 328 -2.83 52.52 43.71
N ASP A 329 -3.68 53.45 43.26
CA ASP A 329 -4.70 54.06 44.10
C ASP A 329 -5.99 53.22 44.17
N VAL A 330 -6.91 53.62 45.06
CA VAL A 330 -8.16 52.89 45.30
C VAL A 330 -9.06 52.88 44.07
N ASP A 331 -9.10 53.97 43.30
CA ASP A 331 -9.99 54.08 42.14
C ASP A 331 -9.47 53.22 40.97
N GLU A 332 -8.16 53.15 40.78
CA GLU A 332 -7.48 52.29 39.82
C GLU A 332 -7.58 50.81 40.20
N PHE A 333 -7.40 50.48 41.49
CA PHE A 333 -7.61 49.14 42.02
C PHE A 333 -9.06 48.67 41.77
N MET A 334 -10.05 49.47 42.17
CA MET A 334 -11.46 49.11 42.02
C MET A 334 -11.84 48.86 40.56
N ARG A 335 -11.35 49.69 39.62
CA ARG A 335 -11.60 49.48 38.19
C ARG A 335 -10.96 48.21 37.66
N SER A 336 -9.66 48.04 37.89
CA SER A 336 -8.87 46.92 37.33
C SER A 336 -9.23 45.57 37.95
N PHE A 337 -9.40 45.52 39.28
CA PHE A 337 -9.76 44.31 40.01
C PHE A 337 -11.16 43.82 39.65
N LEU A 338 -12.16 44.73 39.60
CA LEU A 338 -13.51 44.35 39.21
C LEU A 338 -13.58 43.91 37.75
N ASP A 339 -12.84 44.54 36.83
CA ASP A 339 -12.77 44.11 35.44
C ASP A 339 -12.21 42.68 35.33
N LYS A 340 -11.06 42.40 35.98
CA LYS A 340 -10.45 41.07 35.96
C LYS A 340 -11.27 40.01 36.66
N ARG A 341 -11.88 40.31 37.82
CA ARG A 341 -12.76 39.36 38.51
C ARG A 341 -14.04 39.09 37.71
N THR A 342 -14.61 40.11 37.06
CA THR A 342 -15.77 39.93 36.17
C THR A 342 -15.40 39.02 34.99
N LEU A 343 -14.22 39.21 34.39
CA LEU A 343 -13.71 38.37 33.31
C LEU A 343 -13.47 36.92 33.78
N CYS A 344 -12.85 36.71 34.95
CA CYS A 344 -12.63 35.40 35.55
C CYS A 344 -13.96 34.65 35.76
N HIS A 345 -14.94 35.29 36.40
CA HIS A 345 -16.25 34.68 36.64
C HIS A 345 -17.01 34.40 35.34
N LEU A 346 -16.94 35.30 34.35
CA LEU A 346 -17.55 35.07 33.05
C LEU A 346 -16.93 33.88 32.32
N ARG A 347 -15.60 33.75 32.34
CA ARG A 347 -14.90 32.59 31.75
C ARG A 347 -15.25 31.30 32.49
N ARG A 348 -15.34 31.32 33.82
CA ARG A 348 -15.74 30.16 34.65
C ARG A 348 -17.17 29.71 34.34
N ALA A 349 -18.12 30.65 34.27
CA ALA A 349 -19.50 30.33 33.89
C ALA A 349 -19.61 29.75 32.47
N LYS A 350 -18.81 30.26 31.53
CA LYS A 350 -18.72 29.70 30.17
C LYS A 350 -18.10 28.30 30.15
N GLU A 351 -17.07 28.05 30.96
CA GLU A 351 -16.43 26.74 31.09
C GLU A 351 -17.39 25.70 31.66
N GLU A 352 -18.08 26.02 32.74
CA GLU A 352 -19.10 25.16 33.34
C GLU A 352 -20.22 24.87 32.34
N LYS A 353 -20.66 25.89 31.58
CA LYS A 353 -21.69 25.72 30.55
C LYS A 353 -21.21 24.82 29.40
N LEU A 354 -19.98 25.01 28.94
CA LEU A 354 -19.37 24.17 27.91
C LEU A 354 -19.25 22.72 28.41
N ASN A 355 -18.82 22.52 29.65
CA ASN A 355 -18.71 21.20 30.28
C ASN A 355 -20.08 20.52 30.36
N GLN A 356 -21.13 21.25 30.76
CA GLN A 356 -22.50 20.75 30.75
C GLN A 356 -22.96 20.38 29.34
N ILE A 357 -22.63 21.17 28.31
CA ILE A 357 -22.98 20.88 26.92
C ILE A 357 -22.28 19.59 26.44
N ILE A 358 -20.99 19.45 26.70
CA ILE A 358 -20.22 18.24 26.36
C ILE A 358 -20.82 17.00 27.03
N MET A 359 -21.17 17.10 28.33
CA MET A 359 -21.79 16.01 29.09
C MET A 359 -23.24 15.70 28.68
N SER A 360 -24.03 16.72 28.33
CA SER A 360 -25.47 16.57 28.06
C SER A 360 -25.81 16.22 26.61
N GLN A 361 -25.04 16.71 25.64
CA GLN A 361 -25.28 16.41 24.22
C GLN A 361 -24.75 15.03 23.80
N GLY A 362 -24.16 14.26 24.72
CA GLY A 362 -23.51 13.01 24.34
C GLY A 362 -22.47 13.24 23.24
N LEU A 363 -21.83 14.42 23.22
CA LEU A 363 -20.59 14.65 22.50
C LEU A 363 -19.47 13.91 23.25
N HIS A 364 -19.65 12.60 23.39
CA HIS A 364 -18.56 11.67 23.57
C HIS A 364 -17.83 11.66 22.24
N PHE A 365 -16.83 12.52 22.11
CA PHE A 365 -15.78 12.35 21.11
C PHE A 365 -14.88 11.17 21.50
#